data_AF-A0AB36CKS6-F1
#
_entry.id   AF-A0AB36CKS6-F1
#
_cell.length_a   1.000
_cell.length_b   1.000
_cell.length_c   1.000
_cell.angle_alpha   90.00
_cell.angle_beta   90.00
_cell.angle_gamma   90.00
#
_symmetry.space_group_name_H-M   'P 1'
#
loop_
_entity.id
_entity.type
_entity.pdbx_description
1 polymer ?
#
loop_
_entity_poly.entity_id
_entity_poly.type
_entity_poly.pdbx_seq_one_letter_code
_entity_poly.pdbx_strand_id
1 'polypeptide(L)'
;MVRNPIAKFYSVYALTDEAYAVTAAEPMSWNSWRLLALQISFQTYWVGGGILGVLLAGVIPGKIEGLEFALCALFVTLALDACRTKEQVPSVLLASASFAVAFVVIPEQALFFGMIGFIVLLAVRYVLVARKGK
;
A
#
# COMPACT_ATOMS: atom_id res chain seq x y z
N MET A 1 -16.50 13.92 -8.17
CA MET A 1 -15.92 13.26 -9.36
C MET A 1 -15.15 14.30 -10.17
N VAL A 2 -13.84 14.15 -10.29
CA VAL A 2 -12.95 15.13 -10.92
C VAL A 2 -13.29 15.26 -12.41
N ARG A 3 -13.84 16.42 -12.82
CA ARG A 3 -14.31 16.67 -14.19
C ARG A 3 -13.20 17.00 -15.19
N ASN A 4 -12.01 17.40 -14.73
CA ASN A 4 -10.89 17.79 -15.60
C ASN A 4 -9.98 16.56 -15.89
N PRO A 5 -9.72 16.21 -17.17
CA PRO A 5 -8.90 15.07 -17.54
C PRO A 5 -7.49 15.11 -16.95
N ILE A 6 -6.86 16.29 -16.87
CA ILE A 6 -5.50 16.44 -16.31
C ILE A 6 -5.49 16.08 -14.82
N ALA A 7 -6.48 16.60 -14.08
CA ALA A 7 -6.61 16.32 -12.66
C ALA A 7 -6.96 14.84 -12.40
N LYS A 8 -7.65 14.17 -13.33
CA LYS A 8 -7.89 12.72 -13.26
C LYS A 8 -6.59 11.93 -13.45
N PHE A 9 -5.77 12.27 -14.43
CA PHE A 9 -4.46 11.62 -14.63
C PHE A 9 -3.54 11.84 -13.43
N TYR A 10 -3.43 13.07 -12.94
CA TYR A 10 -2.67 13.37 -11.73
C TYR A 10 -3.18 12.58 -10.53
N SER A 11 -4.50 12.45 -10.38
CA SER A 11 -5.08 11.74 -9.25
C SER A 11 -4.82 10.23 -9.29
N VAL A 12 -4.73 9.62 -10.47
CA VAL A 12 -4.31 8.21 -10.61
C VAL A 12 -2.83 8.06 -10.27
N TYR A 13 -1.98 8.98 -10.72
CA TYR A 13 -0.55 8.97 -10.42
C TYR A 13 -0.25 9.17 -8.93
N ALA A 14 -0.95 10.10 -8.28
CA ALA A 14 -0.75 10.47 -6.89
C ALA A 14 -1.58 9.62 -5.90
N LEU A 15 -2.16 8.50 -6.35
CA LEU A 15 -2.90 7.59 -5.48
C LEU A 15 -1.92 6.67 -4.75
N THR A 16 -1.50 7.09 -3.56
CA THR A 16 -0.76 6.24 -2.62
C THR A 16 -1.70 5.40 -1.76
N ASP A 17 -1.16 4.39 -1.09
CA ASP A 17 -1.87 3.58 -0.09
C ASP A 17 -2.40 4.45 1.07
N GLU A 18 -1.62 5.41 1.54
CA GLU A 18 -2.06 6.40 2.53
C GLU A 18 -3.24 7.24 2.02
N ALA A 19 -3.17 7.70 0.76
CA ALA A 19 -4.23 8.51 0.16
C ALA A 19 -5.51 7.68 0.00
N TYR A 20 -5.36 6.40 -0.38
CA TYR A 20 -6.44 5.46 -0.45
C TYR A 20 -7.06 5.21 0.93
N ALA A 21 -6.26 4.97 1.97
CA ALA A 21 -6.75 4.70 3.32
C ALA A 21 -7.56 5.88 3.88
N VAL A 22 -7.05 7.12 3.72
CA VAL A 22 -7.75 8.34 4.15
C VAL A 22 -9.05 8.56 3.38
N THR A 23 -9.04 8.33 2.07
CA THR A 23 -10.22 8.56 1.23
C THR A 23 -11.28 7.46 1.37
N ALA A 24 -10.87 6.22 1.58
CA ALA A 24 -11.75 5.07 1.78
C ALA A 24 -12.45 5.08 3.16
N ALA A 25 -11.82 5.68 4.19
CA ALA A 25 -12.42 5.82 5.51
C ALA A 25 -13.66 6.75 5.51
N GLU A 26 -13.69 7.76 4.64
CA GLU A 26 -14.77 8.75 4.62
C GLU A 26 -15.26 9.07 3.19
N PRO A 27 -15.89 8.10 2.50
CA PRO A 27 -16.12 8.17 1.05
C PRO A 27 -17.11 9.27 0.61
N MET A 28 -17.91 9.81 1.52
CA MET A 28 -19.00 10.74 1.20
C MET A 28 -18.61 12.23 1.30
N SER A 29 -17.43 12.57 1.85
CA SER A 29 -17.06 13.96 2.13
C SER A 29 -16.13 14.61 1.07
N TRP A 30 -15.62 13.85 0.10
CA TRP A 30 -14.54 14.30 -0.77
C TRP A 30 -15.00 15.09 -2.01
N ASN A 31 -14.65 16.38 -2.04
CA ASN A 31 -14.70 17.19 -3.26
C ASN A 31 -13.39 17.01 -4.07
N SER A 32 -13.47 17.16 -5.40
CA SER A 32 -12.34 17.11 -6.33
C SER A 32 -11.15 17.98 -5.89
N TRP A 33 -11.42 19.17 -5.35
CA TRP A 33 -10.37 20.06 -4.84
C TRP A 33 -9.70 19.52 -3.57
N ARG A 34 -10.48 18.96 -2.63
CA ARG A 34 -9.95 18.37 -1.39
C ARG A 34 -9.07 17.15 -1.68
N LEU A 35 -9.46 16.32 -2.65
CA LEU A 35 -8.66 15.17 -3.11
C LEU A 35 -7.33 15.62 -3.71
N LEU A 36 -7.35 16.61 -4.61
CA LEU A 36 -6.12 17.14 -5.20
C LEU A 36 -5.22 17.80 -4.16
N ALA A 37 -5.79 18.57 -3.23
CA ALA A 37 -5.05 19.18 -2.13
C ALA A 37 -4.37 18.11 -1.26
N LEU A 38 -5.08 17.04 -0.89
CA LEU A 38 -4.52 15.91 -0.14
C LEU A 38 -3.35 15.26 -0.89
N GLN A 39 -3.54 14.98 -2.18
CA GLN A 39 -2.53 14.35 -3.03
C GLN A 39 -1.27 15.23 -3.18
N ILE A 40 -1.46 16.54 -3.39
CA ILE A 40 -0.36 17.50 -3.44
C ILE A 40 0.34 17.57 -2.08
N SER A 41 -0.40 17.59 -0.97
CA SER A 41 0.19 17.58 0.37
C SER A 41 1.07 16.35 0.58
N PHE A 42 0.62 15.15 0.23
CA PHE A 42 1.45 13.94 0.32
C PHE A 42 2.67 14.00 -0.60
N GLN A 43 2.53 14.49 -1.83
CA GLN A 43 3.67 14.67 -2.73
C GLN A 43 4.70 15.66 -2.14
N THR A 44 4.25 16.79 -1.60
CA THR A 44 5.14 17.79 -1.00
C THR A 44 5.80 17.29 0.27
N TYR A 45 5.08 16.52 1.10
CA TYR A 45 5.62 15.89 2.29
C TYR A 45 6.69 14.85 1.92
N TRP A 46 6.42 14.01 0.93
CA TRP A 46 7.33 12.97 0.48
C TRP A 46 8.61 13.57 -0.14
N VAL A 47 8.47 14.51 -1.07
CA VAL A 47 9.61 15.19 -1.71
C VAL A 47 10.39 16.03 -0.70
N GLY A 48 9.70 16.82 0.12
CA GLY A 48 10.32 17.67 1.12
C GLY A 48 11.04 16.85 2.20
N GLY A 49 10.39 15.81 2.72
CA GLY A 49 10.98 14.87 3.67
C GLY A 49 12.18 14.14 3.10
N GLY A 50 12.13 13.73 1.83
CA GLY A 50 13.25 13.13 1.12
C GLY A 50 14.45 14.08 0.98
N ILE A 51 14.22 15.32 0.55
CA ILE A 51 15.27 16.35 0.46
C ILE A 51 15.88 16.61 1.84
N LEU A 52 15.05 16.83 2.86
CA LEU A 52 15.51 17.02 4.23
C LEU A 52 16.31 15.82 4.73
N GLY A 53 15.85 14.59 4.46
CA GLY A 53 16.55 13.36 4.80
C GLY A 53 17.94 13.28 4.18
N VAL A 54 18.07 13.62 2.90
CA VAL A 54 19.37 13.66 2.20
C VAL A 54 20.29 14.74 2.79
N LEU A 55 19.76 15.94 3.06
CA LEU A 55 20.53 17.02 3.67
C LEU A 55 21.04 16.63 5.06
N LEU A 56 20.18 16.03 5.88
CA LEU A 56 20.55 15.54 7.22
C LEU A 56 21.56 14.38 7.14
N ALA A 57 21.38 13.46 6.19
CA ALA A 57 22.33 12.37 5.97
C ALA A 57 23.73 12.88 5.62
N GLY A 58 23.86 14.04 4.97
CA GLY A 58 25.15 14.68 4.69
C GLY A 58 25.86 15.28 5.91
N VAL A 59 25.13 15.56 7.00
CA VAL A 59 25.68 16.15 8.23
C VAL A 59 26.04 15.08 9.26
N ILE A 60 25.42 13.90 9.19
CA ILE A 60 25.67 12.82 10.15
C ILE A 60 27.05 12.20 9.87
N PRO A 61 27.99 12.24 10.83
CA PRO A 61 29.32 11.66 10.66
C PRO A 61 29.25 10.14 10.89
N GLY A 62 28.83 9.41 9.86
CA GLY A 62 28.79 7.94 9.86
C GLY A 62 27.48 7.36 9.34
N LYS A 63 27.47 6.05 9.07
CA LYS A 63 26.24 5.32 8.75
C LYS A 63 25.54 4.92 10.05
N ILE A 64 24.23 5.12 10.13
CA ILE A 64 23.41 4.57 11.20
C ILE A 64 23.15 3.10 10.87
N GLU A 65 23.88 2.20 11.52
CA GLU A 65 23.65 0.77 11.37
C GLU A 65 22.21 0.40 11.77
N GLY A 66 21.55 -0.43 10.95
CA GLY A 66 20.16 -0.83 11.17
C GLY A 66 19.10 0.10 10.58
N LEU A 67 19.44 1.31 10.12
CA LEU A 67 18.46 2.19 9.45
C LEU A 67 17.91 1.56 8.15
N GLU A 68 18.73 0.77 7.46
CA GLU A 68 18.33 -0.02 6.28
C GLU A 68 17.25 -1.06 6.56
N PHE A 69 17.12 -1.49 7.82
CA PHE A 69 16.08 -2.42 8.25
C PHE A 69 14.76 -1.73 8.61
N ALA A 70 14.74 -0.39 8.74
CA ALA A 70 13.55 0.34 9.20
C ALA A 70 12.32 0.10 8.31
N LEU A 71 12.51 0.06 6.98
CA LEU A 71 11.43 -0.21 6.03
C LEU A 71 10.92 -1.66 6.14
N CYS A 72 11.82 -2.63 6.36
CA CYS A 72 11.44 -4.01 6.61
C CYS A 72 10.63 -4.14 7.91
N ALA A 73 11.08 -3.49 8.99
CA ALA A 73 10.39 -3.47 10.28
C ALA A 73 8.98 -2.85 10.19
N LEU A 74 8.81 -1.81 9.37
CA LEU A 74 7.50 -1.21 9.09
C LEU A 74 6.55 -2.23 8.45
N PHE A 75 6.98 -2.92 7.40
CA PHE A 75 6.14 -3.95 6.75
C PHE A 75 5.79 -5.11 7.68
N VAL A 76 6.75 -5.58 8.47
CA VAL A 76 6.50 -6.62 9.48
C VAL A 76 5.45 -6.15 10.49
N THR A 77 5.56 -4.91 10.97
CA THR A 77 4.60 -4.34 11.92
C THR A 77 3.19 -4.25 11.34
N LEU A 78 3.05 -3.80 10.08
CA LEU A 78 1.76 -3.76 9.38
C LEU A 78 1.18 -5.17 9.18
N ALA A 79 2.01 -6.15 8.84
CA ALA A 79 1.58 -7.54 8.69
C ALA A 79 1.11 -8.13 10.02
N LEU A 80 1.79 -7.83 11.13
CA LEU A 80 1.39 -8.26 12.47
C LEU A 80 0.06 -7.61 12.89
N ASP A 81 -0.15 -6.34 12.55
CA ASP A 81 -1.40 -5.65 12.84
C ASP A 81 -2.59 -6.26 12.07
N ALA A 82 -2.37 -6.60 10.78
CA ALA A 82 -3.34 -7.34 9.98
C ALA A 82 -3.68 -8.72 10.59
N CYS A 83 -2.68 -9.43 11.15
CA CYS A 83 -2.89 -10.71 11.84
C CYS A 83 -3.74 -10.60 13.11
N ARG A 84 -3.76 -9.44 13.78
CA ARG A 84 -4.53 -9.25 15.03
C ARG A 84 -6.03 -9.18 14.79
N THR A 85 -6.45 -8.79 13.59
CA THR A 85 -7.88 -8.65 13.25
C THR A 85 -8.43 -9.96 12.72
N LYS A 86 -9.34 -10.62 13.48
CA LYS A 86 -9.92 -11.94 13.12
C LYS A 86 -10.54 -11.98 11.72
N GLU A 87 -11.09 -10.87 11.25
CA GLU A 87 -11.70 -10.76 9.91
C GLU A 87 -10.68 -10.81 8.77
N GLN A 88 -9.43 -10.41 9.03
CA GLN A 88 -8.35 -10.39 8.05
C GLN A 88 -7.53 -11.68 8.02
N VAL A 89 -7.63 -12.55 9.04
CA VAL A 89 -6.92 -13.83 9.13
C VAL A 89 -7.05 -14.69 7.86
N PRO A 90 -8.24 -14.85 7.23
CA PRO A 90 -8.34 -15.63 6.00
C PRO A 90 -7.57 -14.96 4.84
N SER A 91 -7.51 -13.64 4.80
CA SER A 91 -6.73 -12.91 3.79
C SER A 91 -5.22 -13.06 4.02
N VAL A 92 -4.77 -13.03 5.28
CA VAL A 92 -3.36 -13.28 5.64
C VAL A 92 -2.94 -14.69 5.23
N LEU A 93 -3.79 -15.70 5.46
CA LEU A 93 -3.54 -17.09 5.05
C LEU A 93 -3.45 -17.24 3.52
N LEU A 94 -4.34 -16.56 2.77
CA LEU A 94 -4.28 -16.58 1.31
C LEU A 94 -3.01 -15.88 0.79
N ALA A 95 -2.59 -14.79 1.42
CA ALA A 95 -1.37 -14.08 1.06
C ALA A 95 -0.13 -14.94 1.31
N SER A 96 -0.03 -15.57 2.49
CA SER A 96 1.11 -16.44 2.83
C SER A 96 1.16 -17.70 1.95
N ALA A 97 0.01 -18.31 1.65
CA ALA A 97 -0.06 -19.44 0.72
C ALA A 97 0.35 -19.04 -0.70
N SER A 98 -0.12 -17.89 -1.19
CA SER A 98 0.25 -17.39 -2.53
C SER A 98 1.75 -17.12 -2.64
N PHE A 99 2.33 -16.49 -1.61
CA PHE A 99 3.76 -16.24 -1.54
C PHE A 99 4.57 -17.55 -1.48
N ALA A 100 4.16 -18.50 -0.64
CA ALA A 100 4.85 -19.79 -0.52
C ALA A 100 4.85 -20.57 -1.85
N VAL A 101 3.73 -20.60 -2.55
CA VAL A 101 3.63 -21.22 -3.88
C VAL A 101 4.53 -20.49 -4.89
N ALA A 102 4.46 -19.16 -4.95
CA ALA A 102 5.28 -18.38 -5.87
C ALA A 102 6.79 -18.54 -5.59
N PHE A 103 7.18 -18.62 -4.32
CA PHE A 103 8.56 -18.82 -3.90
C PHE A 103 9.12 -20.18 -4.32
N VAL A 104 8.30 -21.24 -4.27
CA VAL A 104 8.71 -22.59 -4.72
C VAL A 104 8.83 -22.68 -6.23
N VAL A 105 7.92 -22.04 -6.98
CA VAL A 105 7.89 -22.15 -8.45
C VAL A 105 8.88 -21.20 -9.12
N ILE A 106 8.96 -19.94 -8.68
CA ILE A 106 9.79 -18.88 -9.28
C ILE A 106 10.37 -17.98 -8.16
N PRO A 107 11.45 -18.41 -7.46
CA PRO A 107 11.99 -17.68 -6.32
C PRO A 107 12.44 -16.25 -6.69
N GLU A 108 13.04 -16.06 -7.87
CA GLU A 108 13.53 -14.77 -8.37
C GLU A 108 12.43 -13.70 -8.53
N GLN A 109 11.18 -14.12 -8.76
CA GLN A 109 10.04 -13.23 -9.02
C GLN A 109 8.87 -13.52 -8.06
N ALA A 110 9.16 -14.16 -6.93
CA ALA A 110 8.17 -14.70 -6.00
C ALA A 110 7.20 -13.62 -5.48
N LEU A 111 7.71 -12.41 -5.23
CA LEU A 111 6.87 -11.29 -4.77
C LEU A 111 5.84 -10.88 -5.82
N PHE A 112 6.26 -10.75 -7.08
CA PHE A 112 5.37 -10.32 -8.17
C PHE A 112 4.29 -11.37 -8.45
N PHE A 113 4.68 -12.63 -8.63
CA PHE A 113 3.72 -13.72 -8.89
C PHE A 113 2.86 -14.03 -7.66
N GLY A 114 3.42 -13.93 -6.46
CA GLY A 114 2.68 -14.11 -5.21
C GLY A 114 1.59 -13.05 -5.05
N MET A 115 1.87 -11.79 -5.38
CA MET A 115 0.88 -10.71 -5.35
C MET A 115 -0.24 -10.92 -6.38
N ILE A 116 0.10 -11.35 -7.60
CA ILE A 116 -0.91 -11.69 -8.62
C ILE A 116 -1.80 -12.83 -8.13
N GLY A 117 -1.20 -13.91 -7.63
CA GLY A 117 -1.93 -15.06 -7.08
C GLY A 117 -2.86 -14.63 -5.93
N PHE A 118 -2.37 -13.78 -5.04
CA PHE A 118 -3.16 -13.26 -3.92
C PHE A 118 -4.36 -12.42 -4.39
N ILE A 119 -4.17 -11.52 -5.36
CA ILE A 119 -5.26 -10.71 -5.93
C ILE A 119 -6.32 -11.62 -6.58
N VAL A 120 -5.90 -12.64 -7.33
CA VAL A 120 -6.81 -13.61 -7.96
C VAL A 120 -7.62 -14.34 -6.90
N LEU A 121 -6.97 -14.83 -5.84
CA LEU A 121 -7.66 -15.52 -4.73
C LEU A 121 -8.65 -14.62 -3.99
N LEU A 122 -8.30 -13.34 -3.78
CA LEU A 122 -9.23 -12.36 -3.19
C LEU A 122 -10.44 -12.11 -4.10
N ALA A 123 -10.22 -11.96 -5.41
CA ALA A 123 -11.31 -11.79 -6.37
C ALA A 123 -12.25 -13.01 -6.39
N VAL A 124 -11.69 -14.23 -6.39
CA VAL A 124 -12.46 -15.47 -6.29
C VAL A 124 -13.25 -15.52 -4.98
N ARG A 125 -12.61 -15.24 -3.84
CA ARG A 125 -13.28 -15.20 -2.53
C ARG A 125 -14.42 -14.18 -2.53
N TYR A 126 -14.20 -12.98 -3.07
CA TYR A 126 -15.23 -11.95 -3.19
C TYR A 126 -16.45 -12.44 -3.99
N VAL A 127 -16.22 -13.05 -5.16
CA VAL A 127 -17.31 -13.59 -6.01
C VAL A 127 -18.05 -14.72 -5.30
N LEU A 128 -17.34 -15.62 -4.61
CA LEU A 128 -17.96 -16.74 -3.88
C LEU A 128 -18.81 -16.26 -2.70
N VAL A 129 -18.33 -15.28 -1.93
CA VAL A 129 -19.09 -14.69 -0.82
C VAL A 129 -20.30 -13.91 -1.34
N ALA A 130 -20.14 -13.12 -2.41
CA ALA A 130 -21.25 -12.38 -3.04
C ALA A 130 -22.33 -13.32 -3.59
N ARG A 131 -21.96 -14.53 -4.06
CA ARG A 131 -22.91 -15.57 -4.50
C ARG A 131 -23.66 -16.24 -3.35
N LYS A 132 -23.06 -16.32 -2.16
CA LYS A 132 -23.65 -16.95 -0.96
C LYS A 132 -24.62 -16.04 -0.21
N GLY A 133 -24.62 -14.74 -0.51
CA GLY A 133 -25.51 -13.72 0.05
C GLY A 133 -26.80 -13.48 -0.75
N LYS A 134 -27.13 -14.36 -1.70
CA LYS A 134 -28.46 -14.52 -2.31
C LYS A 134 -29.03 -15.86 -1.88
#